data_AF-A0A2N1XRC1-F1
#
_entry.id   AF-A0A2N1XRC1-F1
#
_cell.length_a   1.000
_cell.length_b   1.000
_cell.length_c   1.000
_cell.angle_alpha   90.00
_cell.angle_beta   90.00
_cell.angle_gamma   90.00
#
_symmetry.space_group_name_H-M   'P 1'
#
loop_
_entity.id
_entity.type
_entity.pdbx_description
1 polymer ?
#
loop_
_entity_poly.entity_id
_entity_poly.type
_entity_poly.pdbx_seq_one_letter_code
_entity_poly.pdbx_strand_id
1 'polypeptide(L)'
;MWLPAFLPQPSTGRKTAMKIMMRYPMSAPSQPVFSYECNPKNLSREKFMSVINLIQRVREKKKTAVLSSLKQMFKDGSYPLCLVDACATGLNRGCDLRIASSTNQLDPNTTDSMQMPSQAPQVRIKAHRQTGITLVEILIAMLIGAFLIGGVLQIFLNTRQTYRMQEALSRLQENGRFALDFLSKDIRMAGFFGCSSRSFDIANVENELKDPSNFAWDITTPVQGFDDVSAGFTTVANVVPGTDVIVLRGLSNGSTPLISPFSDSAQMFVDTSFNSDCPAASSNTCHEGEILMVTDCTQGTLFQATQTTPIGAGSGVNVVHSATATFTPGNNSPATFTKSYGDGSQIAKLNTFAYYIRLNGAGVRSLYRSRINVTGSSVNALLAEELVEGIENMQVFYGEDTDADGTANYYVAAGTAGLDMNQVVSIRISLLARTLDDNITHEPLAYTYNGAATTPADRRLRRVFSSTIAVRNRLP
;
A
#
# COMPACT_ATOMS: atom_id res chain seq x y z
N MET A 1 3.12 13.71 15.42
CA MET A 1 3.80 12.89 16.42
C MET A 1 2.71 12.27 17.28
N TRP A 2 2.61 10.95 17.24
CA TRP A 2 1.65 10.16 18.01
C TRP A 2 2.40 9.39 19.10
N LEU A 3 1.64 8.97 20.14
CA LEU A 3 1.85 7.88 21.14
C LEU A 3 1.96 8.35 22.60
N PRO A 4 1.46 7.57 23.61
CA PRO A 4 1.23 6.13 23.58
C PRO A 4 -0.15 5.62 24.03
N ALA A 5 -0.31 4.30 23.84
CA ALA A 5 -1.42 3.46 24.27
C ALA A 5 -1.32 3.03 25.74
N PHE A 6 -2.46 2.68 26.35
CA PHE A 6 -2.56 1.71 27.45
C PHE A 6 -3.84 0.87 27.28
N LEU A 7 -3.67 -0.45 27.35
CA LEU A 7 -4.73 -1.47 27.45
C LEU A 7 -5.35 -1.47 28.86
N PRO A 8 -6.65 -1.78 29.03
CA PRO A 8 -7.22 -2.01 30.35
C PRO A 8 -7.25 -3.50 30.72
N GLN A 9 -6.94 -3.80 31.98
CA GLN A 9 -7.45 -4.94 32.76
C GLN A 9 -7.63 -4.50 34.23
N PRO A 10 -8.37 -5.23 35.08
CA PRO A 10 -9.82 -5.25 35.13
C PRO A 10 -10.36 -4.72 36.48
N SER A 11 -11.66 -4.42 36.51
CA SER A 11 -12.51 -4.21 37.70
C SER A 11 -12.10 -3.14 38.72
N THR A 12 -12.92 -2.10 38.84
CA THR A 12 -13.81 -1.83 39.98
C THR A 12 -14.33 -0.39 39.86
N GLY A 13 -15.61 -0.19 40.14
CA GLY A 13 -16.37 1.00 39.74
C GLY A 13 -15.76 2.34 40.16
N ARG A 14 -15.31 3.11 39.16
CA ARG A 14 -15.24 4.59 39.15
C ARG A 14 -15.22 5.05 37.68
N LYS A 15 -16.07 6.02 37.34
CA LYS A 15 -16.26 6.55 35.99
C LYS A 15 -15.04 7.36 35.56
N THR A 16 -14.40 6.94 34.47
CA THR A 16 -13.28 7.65 33.81
C THR A 16 -13.84 8.72 32.88
N ALA A 17 -13.38 9.97 33.00
CA ALA A 17 -13.72 11.05 32.08
C ALA A 17 -12.97 10.88 30.73
N MET A 18 -13.69 11.01 29.62
CA MET A 18 -13.12 10.97 28.26
C MET A 18 -12.66 12.38 27.85
N LYS A 19 -11.37 12.54 27.54
CA LYS A 19 -10.78 13.81 27.10
C LYS A 19 -10.78 13.85 25.56
N ILE A 20 -11.54 14.76 24.97
CA ILE A 20 -11.58 14.99 23.51
C ILE A 20 -10.60 16.12 23.18
N MET A 21 -9.64 15.88 22.27
CA MET A 21 -8.74 16.90 21.72
C MET A 21 -9.15 17.26 20.30
N MET A 22 -9.29 18.55 19.98
CA MET A 22 -9.48 19.04 18.61
C MET A 22 -8.20 19.71 18.10
N ARG A 23 -7.97 19.58 16.79
CA ARG A 23 -6.79 20.06 16.06
C ARG A 23 -7.16 21.35 15.31
N TYR A 24 -6.39 22.43 15.47
CA TYR A 24 -6.54 23.64 14.67
C TYR A 24 -5.57 23.65 13.48
N PRO A 25 -5.97 24.12 12.28
CA PRO A 25 -5.03 24.56 11.26
C PRO A 25 -4.37 25.87 11.70
N MET A 26 -3.06 25.99 11.44
CA MET A 26 -2.22 27.11 11.83
C MET A 26 -2.60 28.39 11.06
N SER A 27 -3.18 29.37 11.76
CA SER A 27 -2.92 30.80 11.55
C SER A 27 -3.50 31.62 12.72
N ALA A 28 -2.65 32.44 13.35
CA ALA A 28 -2.94 33.47 14.37
C ALA A 28 -3.00 33.03 15.87
N PRO A 29 -2.67 33.93 16.83
CA PRO A 29 -1.99 33.59 18.09
C PRO A 29 -2.91 33.40 19.31
N SER A 30 -2.40 32.61 20.28
CA SER A 30 -2.70 32.56 21.72
C SER A 30 -4.13 32.89 22.21
N GLN A 31 -4.88 31.87 22.61
CA GLN A 31 -6.01 31.98 23.55
C GLN A 31 -6.03 30.78 24.52
N PRO A 32 -6.46 30.94 25.79
CA PRO A 32 -6.38 29.93 26.83
C PRO A 32 -7.52 28.90 26.75
N VAL A 33 -7.26 27.69 27.26
CA VAL A 33 -8.21 26.57 27.34
C VAL A 33 -8.89 26.59 28.72
N PHE A 34 -10.22 26.58 28.77
CA PHE A 34 -10.99 26.20 29.96
C PHE A 34 -11.99 25.08 29.65
N SER A 35 -12.16 24.18 30.62
CA SER A 35 -12.98 22.97 30.58
C SER A 35 -14.37 23.18 31.17
N TYR A 36 -15.40 22.54 30.60
CA TYR A 36 -16.72 22.37 31.23
C TYR A 36 -17.07 20.91 31.47
N GLU A 37 -17.76 20.66 32.58
CA GLU A 37 -18.35 19.38 32.98
C GLU A 37 -19.88 19.50 32.85
N CYS A 38 -20.54 18.60 32.10
CA CYS A 38 -21.99 18.62 31.85
C CYS A 38 -22.74 17.57 32.70
N ASN A 39 -23.90 17.96 33.26
CA ASN A 39 -24.84 17.08 33.98
C ASN A 39 -26.04 16.69 33.07
N PRO A 40 -26.44 15.41 32.94
CA PRO A 40 -27.17 14.92 31.75
C PRO A 40 -28.71 15.02 31.80
N LYS A 41 -29.32 15.79 32.70
CA LYS A 41 -30.67 15.42 33.17
C LYS A 41 -31.92 15.96 32.45
N ASN A 42 -31.88 16.75 31.38
CA ASN A 42 -33.13 17.13 30.68
C ASN A 42 -32.93 17.55 29.22
N LEU A 43 -33.23 16.66 28.26
CA LEU A 43 -33.52 17.05 26.89
C LEU A 43 -34.94 16.58 26.53
N SER A 44 -35.84 17.50 26.24
CA SER A 44 -37.22 17.19 25.85
C SER A 44 -37.29 16.63 24.43
N ARG A 45 -38.27 15.74 24.20
CA ARG A 45 -38.52 15.02 22.93
C ARG A 45 -38.64 15.94 21.71
N GLU A 46 -39.06 17.20 21.91
CA GLU A 46 -39.20 18.22 20.87
C GLU A 46 -37.85 18.69 20.28
N LYS A 47 -36.82 18.86 21.12
CA LYS A 47 -35.50 19.36 20.65
C LYS A 47 -34.75 18.32 19.80
N PHE A 48 -35.02 17.03 20.01
CA PHE A 48 -34.42 15.93 19.25
C PHE A 48 -35.05 15.77 17.84
N MET A 49 -36.36 16.00 17.71
CA MET A 49 -37.06 15.94 16.41
C MET A 49 -36.60 17.05 15.45
N SER A 50 -36.19 18.21 15.96
CA SER A 50 -35.58 19.28 15.16
C SER A 50 -34.25 18.87 14.52
N VAL A 51 -33.42 18.07 15.21
CA VAL A 51 -32.13 17.60 14.69
C VAL A 51 -32.32 16.57 13.58
N ILE A 52 -33.32 15.69 13.70
CA ILE A 52 -33.67 14.71 12.65
C ILE A 52 -34.17 15.41 11.37
N ASN A 53 -35.02 16.43 11.50
CA ASN A 53 -35.52 17.20 10.35
C ASN A 53 -34.42 18.02 9.67
N LEU A 54 -33.39 18.44 10.39
CA LEU A 54 -32.22 19.14 9.83
C LEU A 54 -31.34 18.21 8.98
N ILE A 55 -31.18 16.96 9.41
CA ILE A 55 -30.38 15.92 8.72
C ILE A 55 -31.10 15.39 7.47
N GLN A 56 -32.44 15.44 7.42
CA GLN A 56 -33.21 15.00 6.25
C GLN A 56 -32.98 15.85 4.98
N ARG A 57 -32.51 17.10 5.09
CA ARG A 57 -32.26 18.02 3.96
C ARG A 57 -30.91 17.81 3.24
N VAL A 58 -30.07 16.89 3.69
CA VAL A 58 -28.79 16.58 3.04
C VAL A 58 -29.00 15.50 1.95
N ARG A 59 -28.62 15.81 0.70
CA ARG A 59 -28.63 14.90 -0.47
C ARG A 59 -27.44 13.93 -0.41
N GLU A 60 -27.67 12.73 -0.94
CA GLU A 60 -27.07 11.41 -0.63
C GLU A 60 -25.55 11.25 -0.85
N LYS A 61 -24.83 10.48 -0.02
CA LYS A 61 -24.51 9.06 -0.34
C LYS A 61 -24.09 8.16 0.86
N LYS A 62 -24.53 8.44 2.09
CA LYS A 62 -24.32 7.55 3.28
C LYS A 62 -25.50 7.56 4.28
N LYS A 63 -26.74 7.67 3.78
CA LYS A 63 -27.94 7.90 4.63
C LYS A 63 -28.34 6.68 5.48
N THR A 64 -28.04 5.45 5.07
CA THR A 64 -28.54 4.21 5.72
C THR A 64 -27.69 3.72 6.89
N ALA A 65 -26.36 3.91 6.86
CA ALA A 65 -25.46 3.45 7.94
C ALA A 65 -25.47 4.37 9.18
N VAL A 66 -25.64 5.68 8.97
CA VAL A 66 -25.68 6.67 10.06
C VAL A 66 -27.04 6.64 10.77
N LEU A 67 -28.13 6.47 10.03
CA LEU A 67 -29.48 6.43 10.59
C LEU A 67 -29.77 5.14 11.36
N SER A 68 -29.18 4.00 10.94
CA SER A 68 -29.27 2.72 11.66
C SER A 68 -28.45 2.75 12.96
N SER A 69 -27.23 3.31 12.92
CA SER A 69 -26.40 3.49 14.10
C SER A 69 -27.05 4.41 15.14
N LEU A 70 -27.67 5.52 14.72
CA LEU A 70 -28.38 6.43 15.62
C LEU A 70 -29.66 5.82 16.23
N LYS A 71 -30.40 4.99 15.48
CA LYS A 71 -31.55 4.25 16.01
C LYS A 71 -31.13 3.14 16.98
N GLN A 72 -30.00 2.49 16.74
CA GLN A 72 -29.45 1.46 17.62
C GLN A 72 -28.96 2.05 18.95
N MET A 73 -28.25 3.18 18.92
CA MET A 73 -27.82 3.90 20.13
C MET A 73 -28.99 4.38 21.01
N PHE A 74 -30.18 4.61 20.42
CA PHE A 74 -31.40 4.93 21.15
C PHE A 74 -32.02 3.71 21.86
N LYS A 75 -31.93 2.51 21.27
CA LYS A 75 -32.35 1.26 21.93
C LYS A 75 -31.46 0.88 23.10
N ASP A 76 -30.17 1.24 23.02
CA ASP A 76 -29.15 0.86 24.00
C ASP A 76 -28.93 1.92 25.10
N GLY A 77 -29.81 2.94 25.18
CA GLY A 77 -29.81 3.94 26.27
C GLY A 77 -28.54 4.80 26.38
N SER A 78 -27.72 4.85 25.33
CA SER A 78 -26.40 5.48 25.34
C SER A 78 -26.46 6.81 24.59
N TYR A 79 -26.54 7.94 25.31
CA TYR A 79 -26.58 9.28 24.72
C TYR A 79 -25.18 9.90 24.61
N PRO A 80 -24.63 10.14 23.41
CA PRO A 80 -23.47 11.01 23.25
C PRO A 80 -23.92 12.48 23.25
N LEU A 81 -23.44 13.26 24.22
CA LEU A 81 -23.57 14.72 24.24
C LEU A 81 -22.29 15.37 23.70
N CYS A 82 -22.46 16.52 23.04
CA CYS A 82 -21.46 17.50 22.58
C CYS A 82 -21.01 17.42 21.11
N LEU A 83 -21.89 17.89 20.22
CA LEU A 83 -21.65 18.50 18.90
C LEU A 83 -22.96 19.27 18.65
N VAL A 84 -23.04 20.59 18.59
CA VAL A 84 -22.49 21.53 17.62
C VAL A 84 -22.88 22.92 18.14
N ASP A 85 -21.96 23.88 18.17
CA ASP A 85 -22.21 25.19 17.53
C ASP A 85 -20.92 26.02 17.51
N ALA A 86 -20.27 25.99 16.36
CA ALA A 86 -19.36 27.03 15.94
C ALA A 86 -19.58 27.28 14.43
N CYS A 87 -20.07 28.49 14.15
CA CYS A 87 -20.13 29.17 12.85
C CYS A 87 -21.16 28.71 11.80
N ALA A 88 -22.37 29.24 11.92
CA ALA A 88 -23.09 29.86 10.81
C ALA A 88 -23.87 31.04 11.41
N THR A 89 -23.38 32.28 11.34
CA THR A 89 -23.43 33.14 10.16
C THR A 89 -22.50 34.35 10.35
N GLY A 90 -22.02 34.94 9.26
CA GLY A 90 -21.12 36.09 9.31
C GLY A 90 -21.71 37.33 10.01
N LEU A 91 -20.82 38.09 10.66
CA LEU A 91 -20.86 39.50 11.11
C LEU A 91 -20.52 39.70 12.60
N ASN A 92 -19.32 40.26 12.80
CA ASN A 92 -18.89 41.26 13.79
C ASN A 92 -19.13 41.07 15.31
N ARG A 93 -17.98 41.08 16.01
CA ARG A 93 -17.70 41.48 17.40
C ARG A 93 -18.02 40.44 18.50
N GLY A 94 -17.11 40.41 19.47
CA GLY A 94 -16.88 39.28 20.38
C GLY A 94 -17.89 39.14 21.52
N CYS A 95 -17.82 37.99 22.20
CA CYS A 95 -18.33 37.80 23.55
C CYS A 95 -17.61 36.65 24.26
N ASP A 96 -17.18 37.00 25.48
CA ASP A 96 -16.74 36.19 26.62
C ASP A 96 -17.87 35.26 27.12
N LEU A 97 -17.55 34.13 27.76
CA LEU A 97 -18.49 33.52 28.71
C LEU A 97 -17.81 32.74 29.86
N ARG A 98 -18.03 33.24 31.08
CA ARG A 98 -17.71 32.62 32.38
C ARG A 98 -18.79 31.60 32.79
N ILE A 99 -18.41 30.57 33.55
CA ILE A 99 -19.34 29.73 34.33
C ILE A 99 -19.12 30.00 35.83
N ALA A 100 -20.23 30.14 36.54
CA ALA A 100 -20.32 30.00 37.99
C ALA A 100 -21.20 28.78 38.30
N SER A 101 -20.84 28.01 39.34
CA SER A 101 -21.64 26.91 39.86
C SER A 101 -22.31 27.32 41.16
N SER A 102 -23.63 27.11 41.27
CA SER A 102 -24.21 26.61 42.52
C SER A 102 -25.58 26.00 42.26
N THR A 103 -25.76 24.80 42.81
CA THR A 103 -27.03 24.13 43.05
C THR A 103 -27.63 24.69 44.34
N ASN A 104 -28.90 25.11 44.32
CA ASN A 104 -29.82 24.92 45.45
C ASN A 104 -31.27 25.07 44.99
N GLN A 105 -32.08 24.07 45.33
CA GLN A 105 -33.54 24.04 45.19
C GLN A 105 -34.16 25.02 46.17
N LEU A 106 -35.14 25.80 45.69
CA LEU A 106 -36.01 26.63 46.53
C LEU A 106 -37.33 25.89 46.75
N ASP A 107 -37.61 25.57 48.02
CA ASP A 107 -38.91 25.13 48.52
C ASP A 107 -39.81 26.37 48.69
N PRO A 108 -41.03 26.42 48.14
CA PRO A 108 -41.80 27.66 48.07
C PRO A 108 -42.63 28.00 49.33
N ASN A 109 -42.51 27.31 50.46
CA ASN A 109 -43.37 27.55 51.65
C ASN A 109 -42.63 27.70 52.98
N THR A 110 -41.76 28.71 53.10
CA THR A 110 -41.31 29.21 54.40
C THR A 110 -41.32 30.73 54.41
N THR A 111 -42.48 31.30 54.73
CA THR A 111 -42.59 32.62 55.36
C THR A 111 -42.30 32.43 56.85
N ASP A 112 -41.07 32.76 57.27
CA ASP A 112 -40.84 33.08 58.66
C ASP A 112 -39.79 34.19 58.77
N SER A 113 -40.23 35.26 59.42
CA SER A 113 -39.47 36.46 59.72
C SER A 113 -38.36 36.13 60.71
N MET A 114 -37.14 35.94 60.21
CA MET A 114 -35.97 35.77 61.05
C MET A 114 -35.11 37.03 61.00
N GLN A 115 -35.24 37.84 62.06
CA GLN A 115 -34.40 39.01 62.35
C GLN A 115 -32.93 38.61 62.31
N MET A 116 -32.14 39.27 61.46
CA MET A 116 -30.68 39.12 61.46
C MET A 116 -30.09 39.80 62.70
N PRO A 117 -29.32 39.09 63.55
CA PRO A 117 -28.56 39.72 64.60
C PRO A 117 -27.45 40.59 64.00
N SER A 118 -27.40 41.85 64.44
CA SER A 118 -26.58 42.92 63.90
C SER A 118 -25.12 42.87 64.36
N GLN A 119 -24.41 41.74 64.28
CA GLN A 119 -22.95 41.70 64.43
C GLN A 119 -22.31 40.58 63.59
N ALA A 120 -21.94 40.90 62.35
CA ALA A 120 -21.00 40.10 61.58
C ALA A 120 -19.57 40.38 62.09
N PRO A 121 -18.76 39.36 62.46
CA PRO A 121 -17.37 39.56 62.80
C PRO A 121 -16.60 40.04 61.56
N GLN A 122 -16.00 41.22 61.67
CA GLN A 122 -15.14 41.81 60.65
C GLN A 122 -13.89 40.94 60.49
N VAL A 123 -13.88 40.02 59.52
CA VAL A 123 -12.66 39.32 59.09
C VAL A 123 -11.76 40.38 58.44
N ARG A 124 -10.84 40.92 59.23
CA ARG A 124 -9.85 41.90 58.80
C ARG A 124 -8.87 41.18 57.85
N ILE A 125 -9.14 41.23 56.54
CA ILE A 125 -8.17 40.78 55.53
C ILE A 125 -6.95 41.70 55.68
N LYS A 126 -5.88 41.19 56.31
CA LYS A 126 -4.58 41.87 56.29
C LYS A 126 -4.13 41.93 54.83
N ALA A 127 -4.25 43.10 54.22
CA ALA A 127 -3.60 43.41 52.97
C ALA A 127 -2.11 43.09 53.14
N HIS A 128 -1.64 42.02 52.51
CA HIS A 128 -0.22 41.75 52.45
C HIS A 128 0.40 42.90 51.66
N ARG A 129 1.24 43.69 52.32
CA ARG A 129 2.08 44.66 51.62
C ARG A 129 2.88 43.87 50.58
N GLN A 130 2.70 44.17 49.29
CA GLN A 130 3.60 43.67 48.26
C GLN A 130 5.01 44.10 48.60
N THR A 131 5.83 43.17 49.10
CA THR A 131 7.27 43.35 49.13
C THR A 131 7.72 43.35 47.67
N GLY A 132 8.13 44.52 47.17
CA GLY A 132 8.61 44.67 45.80
C GLY A 132 9.79 43.72 45.55
N ILE A 133 9.71 43.00 44.44
CA ILE A 133 10.80 42.21 43.86
C ILE A 133 11.91 43.17 43.41
N THR A 134 13.16 42.85 43.71
CA THR A 134 14.29 43.68 43.29
C THR A 134 14.53 43.53 41.78
N LEU A 135 15.01 44.59 41.10
CA LEU A 135 15.39 44.50 39.68
C LEU A 135 16.39 43.36 39.43
N VAL A 136 17.30 43.14 40.40
CA VAL A 136 18.32 42.10 40.36
C VAL A 136 17.71 40.70 40.43
N GLU A 137 16.70 40.47 41.27
CA GLU A 137 15.98 39.18 41.30
C GLU A 137 15.31 38.85 39.98
N ILE A 138 14.68 39.84 39.33
CA ILE A 138 14.03 39.62 38.03
C ILE A 138 15.06 39.34 36.94
N LEU A 139 16.21 40.01 36.95
CA LEU A 139 17.31 39.73 36.02
C LEU A 139 17.88 38.31 36.21
N ILE A 140 18.11 37.88 37.47
CA ILE A 140 18.62 36.54 37.77
C ILE A 140 17.58 35.48 37.41
N ALA A 141 16.30 35.68 37.76
CA ALA A 141 15.23 34.75 37.46
C ALA A 141 15.04 34.57 35.95
N MET A 142 15.08 35.66 35.18
CA MET A 142 15.02 35.59 33.71
C MET A 142 16.24 34.90 33.11
N LEU A 143 17.44 35.17 33.62
CA LEU A 143 18.67 34.53 33.16
C LEU A 143 18.62 33.01 33.36
N ILE A 144 18.24 32.57 34.56
CA ILE A 144 18.11 31.14 34.89
C ILE A 144 16.98 30.50 34.06
N GLY A 145 15.84 31.18 33.95
CA GLY A 145 14.71 30.71 33.15
C GLY A 145 15.07 30.52 31.68
N ALA A 146 15.79 31.48 31.08
CA ALA A 146 16.26 31.40 29.70
C ALA A 146 17.24 30.24 29.51
N PHE A 147 18.17 30.02 30.45
CA PHE A 147 19.13 28.92 30.38
C PHE A 147 18.43 27.55 30.45
N LEU A 148 17.48 27.38 31.37
CA LEU A 148 16.73 26.13 31.51
C LEU A 148 15.86 25.84 30.28
N ILE A 149 15.16 26.85 29.77
CA ILE A 149 14.34 26.70 28.54
C ILE A 149 15.23 26.38 27.34
N GLY A 150 16.40 27.02 27.23
CA GLY A 150 17.39 26.71 26.18
C GLY A 150 17.83 25.25 26.20
N GLY A 151 18.16 24.72 27.39
CA GLY A 151 18.53 23.31 27.55
C GLY A 151 17.41 22.34 27.20
N VAL A 152 16.18 22.60 27.67
CA VAL A 152 15.00 21.77 27.36
C VAL A 152 14.69 21.79 25.86
N LEU A 153 14.78 22.95 25.22
CA LEU A 153 14.56 23.10 23.78
C LEU A 153 15.59 22.28 22.98
N GLN A 154 16.86 22.33 23.36
CA GLN A 154 17.91 21.53 22.71
C GLN A 154 17.64 20.03 22.82
N ILE A 155 17.28 19.55 24.02
CA ILE A 155 16.93 18.13 24.23
C ILE A 155 15.72 17.75 23.38
N PHE A 156 14.69 18.59 23.33
CA PHE A 156 13.49 18.34 22.54
C PHE A 156 13.78 18.26 21.03
N LEU A 157 14.60 19.17 20.49
CA LEU A 157 15.00 19.17 19.08
C LEU A 157 15.82 17.92 18.71
N ASN A 158 16.81 17.56 19.53
CA ASN A 158 17.61 16.35 19.34
C ASN A 158 16.75 15.10 19.41
N THR A 159 15.85 15.03 20.40
CA THR A 159 14.91 13.91 20.56
C THR A 159 14.01 13.77 19.34
N ARG A 160 13.47 14.88 18.82
CA ARG A 160 12.66 14.88 17.61
C ARG A 160 13.45 14.41 16.37
N GLN A 161 14.69 14.85 16.22
CA GLN A 161 15.56 14.41 15.12
C GLN A 161 15.83 12.91 15.20
N THR A 162 16.16 12.40 16.38
CA THR A 162 16.37 10.96 16.62
C THR A 162 15.11 10.17 16.27
N TYR A 163 13.92 10.62 16.67
CA TYR A 163 12.67 9.95 16.31
C TYR A 163 12.44 9.93 14.79
N ARG A 164 12.71 11.03 14.07
CA ARG A 164 12.59 11.06 12.60
C ARG A 164 13.57 10.10 11.94
N MET A 165 14.81 10.05 12.42
CA MET A 165 15.82 9.13 11.90
C MET A 165 15.42 7.66 12.12
N GLN A 166 14.92 7.32 13.32
CA GLN A 166 14.45 5.97 13.62
C GLN A 166 13.26 5.56 12.75
N GLU A 167 12.26 6.44 12.59
CA GLU A 167 11.11 6.18 11.72
C GLU A 167 11.54 6.02 10.26
N ALA A 168 12.41 6.90 9.76
CA ALA A 168 12.91 6.85 8.40
C ALA A 168 13.73 5.58 8.13
N LEU A 169 14.54 5.13 9.09
CA LEU A 169 15.27 3.86 9.01
C LEU A 169 14.34 2.65 9.01
N SER A 170 13.27 2.68 9.82
CA SER A 170 12.26 1.62 9.84
C SER A 170 11.58 1.48 8.48
N ARG A 171 11.09 2.59 7.92
CA ARG A 171 10.45 2.61 6.59
C ARG A 171 11.42 2.19 5.49
N LEU A 172 12.67 2.64 5.54
CA LEU A 172 13.69 2.26 4.58
C LEU A 172 13.96 0.75 4.60
N GLN A 173 14.00 0.13 5.78
CA GLN A 173 14.20 -1.33 5.91
C GLN A 173 12.97 -2.12 5.46
N GLU A 174 11.79 -1.64 5.80
CA GLU A 174 10.52 -2.22 5.37
C GLU A 174 10.39 -2.19 3.84
N ASN A 175 10.61 -1.03 3.21
CA ASN A 175 10.60 -0.89 1.75
C ASN A 175 11.64 -1.79 1.07
N GLY A 176 12.88 -1.81 1.57
CA GLY A 176 13.93 -2.70 1.04
C GLY A 176 13.54 -4.18 1.11
N ARG A 177 12.94 -4.61 2.23
CA ARG A 177 12.46 -5.99 2.40
C ARG A 177 11.28 -6.32 1.49
N PHE A 178 10.29 -5.43 1.36
CA PHE A 178 9.16 -5.65 0.46
C PHE A 178 9.60 -5.74 -1.00
N ALA A 179 10.51 -4.87 -1.43
CA ALA A 179 11.05 -4.90 -2.78
C ALA A 179 11.71 -6.26 -3.10
N LEU A 180 12.56 -6.76 -2.19
CA LEU A 180 13.17 -8.08 -2.34
C LEU A 180 12.16 -9.23 -2.26
N ASP A 181 11.09 -9.12 -1.47
CA ASP A 181 10.06 -10.16 -1.36
C ASP A 181 9.29 -10.34 -2.67
N PHE A 182 8.83 -9.23 -3.27
CA PHE A 182 8.17 -9.25 -4.58
C PHE A 182 9.08 -9.88 -5.65
N LEU A 183 10.32 -9.39 -5.78
CA LEU A 183 11.29 -9.91 -6.73
C LEU A 183 11.57 -11.40 -6.49
N SER A 184 11.80 -11.79 -5.23
CA SER A 184 12.13 -13.19 -4.89
C SER A 184 11.00 -14.14 -5.21
N LYS A 185 9.75 -13.74 -5.01
CA LYS A 185 8.58 -14.57 -5.31
C LYS A 185 8.47 -14.87 -6.80
N ASP A 186 8.59 -13.83 -7.62
CA ASP A 186 8.40 -13.98 -9.07
C ASP A 186 9.65 -14.61 -9.74
N ILE A 187 10.87 -14.32 -9.26
CA ILE A 187 12.11 -14.99 -9.74
C ILE A 187 12.06 -16.50 -9.49
N ARG A 188 11.56 -16.94 -8.34
CA ARG A 188 11.45 -18.38 -8.03
C ARG A 188 10.52 -19.13 -8.98
N MET A 189 9.53 -18.44 -9.55
CA MET A 189 8.54 -19.02 -10.46
C MET A 189 8.90 -18.82 -11.94
N ALA A 190 9.98 -18.11 -12.25
CA ALA A 190 10.41 -17.92 -13.63
C ALA A 190 10.68 -19.27 -14.30
N GLY A 191 10.24 -19.43 -15.55
CA GLY A 191 10.35 -20.67 -16.31
C GLY A 191 9.43 -21.81 -15.86
N PHE A 192 8.39 -21.53 -15.05
CA PHE A 192 7.38 -22.54 -14.75
C PHE A 192 6.44 -22.73 -15.95
N PHE A 193 6.32 -23.95 -16.47
CA PHE A 193 5.45 -24.26 -17.62
C PHE A 193 4.38 -25.33 -17.31
N GLY A 194 3.91 -25.36 -16.05
CA GLY A 194 2.81 -26.22 -15.60
C GLY A 194 3.26 -27.58 -15.06
N CYS A 195 4.52 -27.96 -15.27
CA CYS A 195 5.04 -29.28 -14.89
C CYS A 195 6.47 -29.16 -14.34
N SER A 196 7.05 -30.26 -13.84
CA SER A 196 8.45 -30.27 -13.39
C SER A 196 9.38 -29.88 -14.54
N SER A 197 10.25 -28.89 -14.30
CA SER A 197 11.10 -28.27 -15.32
C SER A 197 12.00 -29.23 -16.09
N ARG A 198 12.44 -30.34 -15.47
CA ARG A 198 13.30 -31.34 -16.11
C ARG A 198 12.64 -32.13 -17.24
N SER A 199 11.30 -32.14 -17.30
CA SER A 199 10.54 -32.96 -18.25
C SER A 199 9.97 -32.13 -19.40
N PHE A 200 10.06 -30.80 -19.34
CA PHE A 200 9.41 -29.90 -20.29
C PHE A 200 10.44 -29.22 -21.19
N ASP A 201 10.45 -29.60 -22.47
CA ASP A 201 11.27 -28.94 -23.48
C ASP A 201 10.50 -27.76 -24.08
N ILE A 202 11.01 -26.55 -23.91
CA ILE A 202 10.41 -25.32 -24.46
C ILE A 202 10.36 -25.34 -25.99
N ALA A 203 11.24 -26.12 -26.64
CA ALA A 203 11.20 -26.31 -28.10
C ALA A 203 9.93 -27.06 -28.56
N ASN A 204 9.26 -27.78 -27.65
CA ASN A 204 7.97 -28.42 -27.91
C ASN A 204 6.79 -27.49 -27.59
N VAL A 205 6.99 -26.17 -27.54
CA VAL A 205 5.89 -25.21 -27.43
C VAL A 205 5.58 -24.55 -28.76
N GLU A 206 4.33 -24.66 -29.17
CA GLU A 206 3.75 -23.93 -30.28
C GLU A 206 3.27 -22.55 -29.79
N ASN A 207 3.49 -21.49 -30.57
CA ASN A 207 3.00 -20.15 -30.27
C ASN A 207 2.02 -19.69 -31.36
N GLU A 208 0.74 -19.72 -31.03
CA GLU A 208 -0.37 -19.37 -31.93
C GLU A 208 -0.70 -17.88 -31.94
N LEU A 209 0.09 -17.02 -31.30
CA LEU A 209 -0.16 -15.58 -31.28
C LEU A 209 0.34 -14.92 -32.59
N LYS A 210 -0.34 -13.85 -33.05
CA LYS A 210 0.00 -13.12 -34.29
C LYS A 210 1.37 -12.45 -34.32
N ASP A 211 1.91 -12.09 -33.15
CA ASP A 211 3.25 -11.51 -32.99
C ASP A 211 4.04 -12.38 -32.01
N PRO A 212 4.44 -13.61 -32.41
CA PRO A 212 5.00 -14.58 -31.48
C PRO A 212 6.36 -14.13 -30.90
N SER A 213 7.05 -13.19 -31.56
CA SER A 213 8.32 -12.60 -31.13
C SER A 213 8.19 -11.51 -30.08
N ASN A 214 6.97 -11.08 -29.72
CA ASN A 214 6.81 -10.04 -28.73
C ASN A 214 7.36 -10.50 -27.38
N PHE A 215 8.24 -9.68 -26.81
CA PHE A 215 8.83 -9.97 -25.52
C PHE A 215 7.79 -10.20 -24.41
N ALA A 216 6.56 -9.68 -24.50
CA ALA A 216 5.56 -9.87 -23.46
C ALA A 216 5.06 -11.31 -23.35
N TRP A 217 5.26 -12.14 -24.39
CA TRP A 217 4.84 -13.54 -24.41
C TRP A 217 5.82 -14.49 -25.13
N ASP A 218 7.05 -14.03 -25.37
CA ASP A 218 8.15 -14.88 -25.78
C ASP A 218 8.63 -15.75 -24.61
N ILE A 219 8.09 -16.95 -24.51
CA ILE A 219 8.41 -17.93 -23.47
C ILE A 219 9.77 -18.62 -23.67
N THR A 220 10.42 -18.45 -24.83
CA THR A 220 11.73 -19.06 -25.11
C THR A 220 12.83 -18.45 -24.24
N THR A 221 12.59 -17.24 -23.73
CA THR A 221 13.46 -16.52 -22.80
C THR A 221 12.77 -16.35 -21.44
N PRO A 222 12.66 -17.39 -20.60
CA PRO A 222 11.91 -17.32 -19.34
C PRO A 222 12.51 -16.32 -18.33
N VAL A 223 13.81 -16.06 -18.43
CA VAL A 223 14.53 -15.04 -17.67
C VAL A 223 15.34 -14.22 -18.66
N GLN A 224 15.17 -12.90 -18.63
CA GLN A 224 15.90 -11.98 -19.49
C GLN A 224 16.23 -10.70 -18.73
N GLY A 225 17.48 -10.27 -18.78
CA GLY A 225 17.98 -9.13 -18.01
C GLY A 225 18.69 -8.15 -18.92
N PHE A 226 18.53 -6.87 -18.62
CA PHE A 226 19.15 -5.76 -19.32
C PHE A 226 19.90 -4.93 -18.30
N ASP A 227 21.19 -4.75 -18.54
CA ASP A 227 22.12 -4.04 -17.67
C ASP A 227 22.25 -2.58 -18.11
N ASP A 228 22.25 -1.68 -17.13
CA ASP A 228 22.46 -0.24 -17.28
C ASP A 228 21.73 0.37 -18.50
N VAL A 229 20.41 0.19 -18.53
CA VAL A 229 19.62 0.56 -19.72
C VAL A 229 19.73 2.04 -20.05
N SER A 230 19.68 2.35 -21.35
CA SER A 230 19.72 3.74 -21.82
C SER A 230 18.37 4.45 -21.71
N ALA A 231 18.36 5.77 -21.87
CA ALA A 231 17.13 6.57 -21.93
C ALA A 231 16.20 6.21 -23.11
N GLY A 232 16.73 5.52 -24.13
CA GLY A 232 15.95 5.06 -25.28
C GLY A 232 15.42 3.63 -25.15
N PHE A 233 15.52 2.99 -23.98
CA PHE A 233 15.04 1.62 -23.78
C PHE A 233 13.52 1.52 -23.97
N THR A 234 13.06 0.59 -24.81
CA THR A 234 11.66 0.52 -25.26
C THR A 234 10.88 -0.66 -24.70
N THR A 235 11.55 -1.69 -24.15
CA THR A 235 10.88 -2.88 -23.61
C THR A 235 9.94 -2.53 -22.45
N VAL A 236 10.34 -1.57 -21.60
CA VAL A 236 9.45 -0.98 -20.59
C VAL A 236 9.55 0.54 -20.67
N ALA A 237 8.43 1.22 -20.46
CA ALA A 237 8.35 2.67 -20.60
C ALA A 237 8.90 3.41 -19.38
N ASN A 238 9.61 4.51 -19.62
CA ASN A 238 10.07 5.46 -18.60
C ASN A 238 10.97 4.84 -17.52
N VAL A 239 11.76 3.83 -17.87
CA VAL A 239 12.82 3.31 -17.00
C VAL A 239 13.87 4.40 -16.73
N VAL A 240 14.41 4.43 -15.51
CA VAL A 240 15.51 5.31 -15.14
C VAL A 240 16.79 4.79 -15.81
N PRO A 241 17.50 5.61 -16.61
CA PRO A 241 18.74 5.17 -17.25
C PRO A 241 19.84 4.81 -16.24
N GLY A 242 20.69 3.85 -16.58
CA GLY A 242 21.75 3.34 -15.69
C GLY A 242 21.19 2.52 -14.51
N THR A 243 20.02 1.93 -14.70
CA THR A 243 19.44 0.93 -13.80
C THR A 243 19.06 -0.30 -14.60
N ASP A 244 18.95 -1.44 -13.95
CA ASP A 244 18.68 -2.69 -14.65
C ASP A 244 17.20 -2.95 -14.81
N VAL A 245 16.89 -3.79 -15.79
CA VAL A 245 15.57 -4.38 -16.01
C VAL A 245 15.69 -5.88 -15.99
N ILE A 246 14.79 -6.56 -15.28
CA ILE A 246 14.65 -8.01 -15.36
C ILE A 246 13.23 -8.38 -15.75
N VAL A 247 13.11 -9.22 -16.77
CA VAL A 247 11.87 -9.78 -17.29
C VAL A 247 11.83 -11.27 -16.96
N LEU A 248 10.72 -11.68 -16.36
CA LEU A 248 10.46 -13.03 -15.88
C LEU A 248 9.18 -13.52 -16.52
N ARG A 249 9.21 -14.72 -17.08
CA ARG A 249 8.07 -15.32 -17.78
C ARG A 249 7.82 -16.73 -17.28
N GLY A 250 6.56 -17.11 -17.22
CA GLY A 250 6.13 -18.42 -16.80
C GLY A 250 4.63 -18.46 -16.59
N LEU A 251 4.07 -19.65 -16.48
CA LEU A 251 2.66 -19.85 -16.20
C LEU A 251 2.33 -19.50 -14.75
N SER A 252 1.06 -19.19 -14.51
CA SER A 252 0.50 -19.13 -13.18
C SER A 252 0.59 -20.49 -12.48
N ASN A 253 0.71 -20.47 -11.15
CA ASN A 253 0.62 -21.68 -10.34
C ASN A 253 -0.80 -22.29 -10.31
N GLY A 254 -1.81 -21.56 -10.80
CA GLY A 254 -3.15 -22.10 -11.02
C GLY A 254 -3.23 -22.66 -12.43
N SER A 255 -3.55 -23.95 -12.52
CA SER A 255 -3.91 -24.62 -13.77
C SER A 255 -5.28 -25.26 -13.63
N THR A 256 -5.97 -25.42 -14.76
CA THR A 256 -7.27 -26.06 -14.84
C THR A 256 -7.20 -27.24 -15.81
N PRO A 257 -7.68 -28.45 -15.44
CA PRO A 257 -7.68 -29.58 -16.36
C PRO A 257 -8.63 -29.34 -17.54
N LEU A 258 -8.23 -29.86 -18.71
CA LEU A 258 -9.13 -29.99 -19.85
C LEU A 258 -10.15 -31.09 -19.57
N ILE A 259 -11.32 -30.97 -20.19
CA ILE A 259 -12.40 -31.97 -20.12
C ILE A 259 -12.82 -32.38 -21.53
N SER A 260 -13.42 -33.55 -21.67
CA SER A 260 -13.92 -34.01 -22.97
C SER A 260 -15.15 -33.19 -23.43
N PRO A 261 -15.24 -32.81 -24.72
CA PRO A 261 -14.23 -33.00 -25.76
C PRO A 261 -13.03 -32.05 -25.54
N PHE A 262 -11.79 -32.55 -25.56
CA PHE A 262 -10.63 -31.76 -25.11
C PHE A 262 -10.35 -30.53 -25.98
N SER A 263 -10.39 -30.70 -27.30
CA SER A 263 -10.27 -29.61 -28.27
C SER A 263 -11.14 -29.91 -29.49
N ASP A 264 -11.85 -28.89 -29.98
CA ASP A 264 -12.55 -28.91 -31.26
C ASP A 264 -12.21 -27.63 -32.03
N SER A 265 -11.40 -27.78 -33.07
CA SER A 265 -11.05 -26.68 -33.98
C SER A 265 -10.45 -25.45 -33.26
N ALA A 266 -11.22 -24.36 -33.12
CA ALA A 266 -10.80 -23.12 -32.46
C ALA A 266 -11.36 -23.01 -31.02
N GLN A 267 -11.66 -24.13 -30.38
CA GLN A 267 -12.27 -24.22 -29.06
C GLN A 267 -11.65 -25.34 -28.23
N MET A 268 -11.60 -25.13 -26.92
CA MET A 268 -11.24 -26.15 -25.94
C MET A 268 -12.17 -26.09 -24.74
N PHE A 269 -12.29 -27.20 -24.03
CA PHE A 269 -13.20 -27.33 -22.93
C PHE A 269 -12.41 -27.65 -21.67
N VAL A 270 -12.66 -26.88 -20.61
CA VAL A 270 -11.92 -26.95 -19.35
C VAL A 270 -12.87 -27.07 -18.17
N ASP A 271 -12.39 -27.58 -17.05
CA ASP A 271 -13.20 -27.74 -15.84
C ASP A 271 -13.78 -26.40 -15.33
N THR A 272 -14.88 -26.49 -14.56
CA THR A 272 -15.57 -25.31 -13.99
C THR A 272 -14.67 -24.45 -13.09
N SER A 273 -13.60 -25.03 -12.52
CA SER A 273 -12.61 -24.28 -11.73
C SER A 273 -11.86 -23.22 -12.51
N PHE A 274 -11.92 -23.23 -13.86
CA PHE A 274 -11.30 -22.19 -14.70
C PHE A 274 -11.78 -20.79 -14.31
N ASN A 275 -13.06 -20.61 -13.98
CA ASN A 275 -13.64 -19.32 -13.60
C ASN A 275 -13.66 -19.09 -12.08
N SER A 276 -12.97 -19.90 -11.28
CA SER A 276 -13.05 -19.84 -9.82
C SER A 276 -12.47 -18.56 -9.20
N ASP A 277 -11.60 -17.87 -9.93
CA ASP A 277 -11.01 -16.58 -9.58
C ASP A 277 -11.74 -15.39 -10.22
N CYS A 278 -12.76 -15.62 -11.06
CA CYS A 278 -13.53 -14.54 -11.67
C CYS A 278 -14.34 -13.74 -10.63
N PRO A 279 -14.34 -12.40 -10.71
CA PRO A 279 -15.28 -11.56 -9.96
C PRO A 279 -16.73 -11.90 -10.30
N ALA A 280 -17.64 -11.79 -9.33
CA ALA A 280 -19.07 -12.08 -9.53
C ALA A 280 -19.73 -11.28 -10.67
N ALA A 281 -19.23 -10.07 -10.96
CA ALA A 281 -19.73 -9.22 -12.04
C ALA A 281 -19.30 -9.65 -13.45
N SER A 282 -18.30 -10.54 -13.56
CA SER A 282 -17.71 -11.01 -14.81
C SER A 282 -17.43 -12.51 -14.74
N SER A 283 -18.30 -13.26 -14.05
CA SER A 283 -18.06 -14.64 -13.62
C SER A 283 -17.78 -15.63 -14.76
N ASN A 284 -18.05 -15.23 -16.01
CA ASN A 284 -17.95 -16.07 -17.19
C ASN A 284 -17.06 -15.48 -18.29
N THR A 285 -16.55 -14.27 -18.14
CA THR A 285 -15.81 -13.53 -19.19
C THR A 285 -14.49 -12.94 -18.70
N CYS A 286 -14.09 -13.18 -17.45
CA CYS A 286 -12.93 -12.51 -16.87
C CYS A 286 -11.59 -12.93 -17.48
N HIS A 287 -11.54 -14.09 -18.14
CA HIS A 287 -10.36 -14.61 -18.84
C HIS A 287 -10.35 -14.28 -20.33
N GLU A 288 -11.36 -13.57 -20.85
CA GLU A 288 -11.35 -13.13 -22.25
C GLU A 288 -10.16 -12.18 -22.49
N GLY A 289 -9.43 -12.44 -23.57
CA GLY A 289 -8.21 -11.76 -23.93
C GLY A 289 -6.96 -12.31 -23.24
N GLU A 290 -7.07 -13.08 -22.16
CA GLU A 290 -5.88 -13.60 -21.50
C GLU A 290 -5.06 -14.50 -22.44
N ILE A 291 -3.73 -14.39 -22.31
CA ILE A 291 -2.80 -15.30 -22.97
C ILE A 291 -2.66 -16.52 -22.08
N LEU A 292 -3.05 -17.66 -22.62
CA LEU A 292 -3.11 -18.93 -21.94
C LEU A 292 -2.22 -19.92 -22.66
N MET A 293 -1.79 -20.93 -21.92
CA MET A 293 -1.06 -22.06 -22.46
C MET A 293 -1.77 -23.33 -22.05
N VAL A 294 -2.04 -24.20 -23.02
CA VAL A 294 -2.39 -25.59 -22.76
C VAL A 294 -1.13 -26.44 -22.79
N THR A 295 -1.00 -27.39 -21.88
CA THR A 295 0.17 -28.27 -21.75
C THR A 295 -0.24 -29.65 -21.24
N ASP A 296 0.46 -30.69 -21.71
CA ASP A 296 0.38 -32.07 -21.20
C ASP A 296 1.67 -32.51 -20.48
N CYS A 297 2.51 -31.54 -20.09
CA CYS A 297 3.85 -31.72 -19.54
C CYS A 297 4.94 -32.16 -20.51
N THR A 298 4.61 -32.49 -21.75
CA THR A 298 5.61 -32.86 -22.78
C THR A 298 5.66 -31.84 -23.91
N GLN A 299 4.53 -31.18 -24.16
CA GLN A 299 4.35 -30.15 -25.15
C GLN A 299 3.34 -29.11 -24.66
N GLY A 300 3.32 -27.96 -25.33
CA GLY A 300 2.26 -26.98 -25.09
C GLY A 300 1.97 -26.09 -26.29
N THR A 301 0.86 -25.35 -26.20
CA THR A 301 0.43 -24.38 -27.19
C THR A 301 0.02 -23.11 -26.47
N LEU A 302 0.68 -22.01 -26.80
CA LEU A 302 0.37 -20.67 -26.31
C LEU A 302 -0.64 -20.01 -27.25
N PHE A 303 -1.71 -19.45 -26.71
CA PHE A 303 -2.79 -18.83 -27.48
C PHE A 303 -3.48 -17.75 -26.65
N GLN A 304 -4.34 -16.97 -27.29
CA GLN A 304 -5.16 -15.95 -26.64
C GLN A 304 -6.63 -16.38 -26.60
N ALA A 305 -7.23 -16.37 -25.40
CA ALA A 305 -8.66 -16.60 -25.27
C ALA A 305 -9.42 -15.42 -25.91
N THR A 306 -10.33 -15.73 -26.83
CA THR A 306 -11.17 -14.74 -27.54
C THR A 306 -12.58 -14.65 -26.98
N GLN A 307 -13.06 -15.73 -26.36
CA GLN A 307 -14.35 -15.81 -25.70
C GLN A 307 -14.33 -16.94 -24.69
N THR A 308 -15.02 -16.77 -23.57
CA THR A 308 -15.24 -17.84 -22.58
C THR A 308 -16.73 -17.99 -22.31
N THR A 309 -17.26 -19.22 -22.40
CA THR A 309 -18.69 -19.48 -22.19
C THR A 309 -18.90 -20.72 -21.33
N PRO A 310 -19.74 -20.68 -20.28
CA PRO A 310 -20.08 -21.88 -19.54
C PRO A 310 -20.82 -22.88 -20.44
N ILE A 311 -20.51 -24.16 -20.28
CA ILE A 311 -21.22 -25.23 -20.98
C ILE A 311 -22.51 -25.52 -20.21
N GLY A 312 -23.67 -25.35 -20.86
CA GLY A 312 -24.97 -25.68 -20.27
C GLY A 312 -25.05 -27.16 -19.87
N ALA A 313 -25.58 -27.42 -18.65
CA ALA A 313 -25.58 -28.69 -17.92
C ALA A 313 -24.33 -29.02 -17.06
N GLY A 314 -23.42 -28.06 -16.85
CA GLY A 314 -22.67 -27.95 -15.59
C GLY A 314 -21.50 -28.90 -15.39
N SER A 315 -20.52 -28.90 -16.30
CA SER A 315 -19.20 -29.51 -16.00
C SER A 315 -18.01 -28.81 -16.64
N GLY A 316 -18.15 -27.60 -17.20
CA GLY A 316 -16.99 -26.87 -17.69
C GLY A 316 -17.23 -25.51 -18.34
N VAL A 317 -16.14 -24.96 -18.86
CA VAL A 317 -16.06 -23.70 -19.60
C VAL A 317 -15.51 -24.01 -21.00
N ASN A 318 -16.18 -23.50 -22.03
CA ASN A 318 -15.67 -23.46 -23.39
C ASN A 318 -14.80 -22.20 -23.55
N VAL A 319 -13.53 -22.40 -23.88
CA VAL A 319 -12.54 -21.38 -24.17
C VAL A 319 -12.30 -21.35 -25.68
N VAL A 320 -12.72 -20.27 -26.33
CA VAL A 320 -12.59 -20.08 -27.78
C VAL A 320 -11.30 -19.32 -28.07
N HIS A 321 -10.51 -19.76 -29.03
CA HIS A 321 -9.23 -19.15 -29.44
C HIS A 321 -9.19 -18.81 -30.94
N SER A 322 -10.30 -18.31 -31.47
CA SER A 322 -10.43 -17.93 -32.88
C SER A 322 -9.37 -16.91 -33.37
N ALA A 323 -9.16 -16.81 -34.69
CA ALA A 323 -8.24 -15.84 -35.31
C ALA A 323 -8.77 -14.38 -35.30
N THR A 324 -9.75 -14.06 -34.44
CA THR A 324 -10.39 -12.74 -34.36
C THR A 324 -9.40 -11.69 -33.85
N ALA A 325 -9.63 -10.43 -34.23
CA ALA A 325 -8.80 -9.29 -33.82
C ALA A 325 -9.39 -8.54 -32.61
N THR A 326 -10.18 -9.23 -31.78
CA THR A 326 -10.88 -8.63 -30.62
C THR A 326 -9.92 -8.21 -29.51
N PHE A 327 -8.78 -8.88 -29.40
CA PHE A 327 -7.73 -8.59 -28.43
C PHE A 327 -6.37 -8.56 -29.14
N THR A 328 -5.43 -7.80 -28.58
CA THR A 328 -4.03 -7.80 -29.03
C THR A 328 -3.24 -8.82 -28.20
N PRO A 329 -2.41 -9.69 -28.81
CA PRO A 329 -2.03 -9.72 -30.22
C PRO A 329 -3.03 -10.43 -31.16
N GLY A 330 -3.95 -11.22 -30.63
CA GLY A 330 -4.81 -12.14 -31.37
C GLY A 330 -4.09 -13.43 -31.75
N ASN A 331 -4.86 -14.40 -32.25
CA ASN A 331 -4.32 -15.69 -32.72
C ASN A 331 -4.07 -15.71 -34.23
N ASN A 332 -3.13 -16.55 -34.67
CA ASN A 332 -2.81 -16.82 -36.06
C ASN A 332 -4.03 -17.31 -36.85
N SER A 333 -3.95 -17.19 -38.17
CA SER A 333 -5.01 -17.63 -39.10
C SER A 333 -4.46 -18.68 -40.05
N PRO A 334 -5.04 -19.90 -40.10
CA PRO A 334 -6.14 -20.39 -39.26
C PRO A 334 -5.72 -20.56 -37.79
N ALA A 335 -6.66 -20.39 -36.85
CA ALA A 335 -6.40 -20.58 -35.43
C ALA A 335 -6.58 -22.06 -35.04
N THR A 336 -5.65 -22.88 -35.52
CA THR A 336 -5.67 -24.34 -35.35
C THR A 336 -4.37 -24.78 -34.71
N PHE A 337 -4.47 -25.59 -33.65
CA PHE A 337 -3.27 -26.14 -33.02
C PHE A 337 -2.73 -27.28 -33.86
N THR A 338 -1.41 -27.29 -34.10
CA THR A 338 -0.72 -28.45 -34.68
C THR A 338 -0.58 -29.57 -33.65
N LYS A 339 -0.62 -29.22 -32.37
CA LYS A 339 -0.60 -30.15 -31.23
C LYS A 339 -2.02 -30.56 -30.83
N SER A 340 -2.16 -31.79 -30.34
CA SER A 340 -3.41 -32.33 -29.81
C SER A 340 -3.29 -32.57 -28.32
N TYR A 341 -4.36 -32.27 -27.58
CA TYR A 341 -4.42 -32.40 -26.14
C TYR A 341 -5.52 -33.39 -25.74
N GLY A 342 -5.30 -34.08 -24.63
CA GLY A 342 -6.14 -35.19 -24.19
C GLY A 342 -6.39 -35.14 -22.69
N ASP A 343 -6.72 -36.31 -22.15
CA ASP A 343 -6.87 -36.46 -20.70
C ASP A 343 -5.55 -36.15 -19.98
N GLY A 344 -5.63 -35.47 -18.84
CA GLY A 344 -4.48 -35.00 -18.09
C GLY A 344 -3.83 -33.70 -18.59
N SER A 345 -4.22 -33.18 -19.77
CA SER A 345 -3.80 -31.85 -20.22
C SER A 345 -4.42 -30.75 -19.35
N GLN A 346 -3.70 -29.66 -19.18
CA GLN A 346 -4.11 -28.52 -18.35
C GLN A 346 -3.89 -27.20 -19.06
N ILE A 347 -4.72 -26.22 -18.73
CA ILE A 347 -4.56 -24.82 -19.15
C ILE A 347 -4.05 -23.98 -17.97
N ALA A 348 -3.17 -23.03 -18.23
CA ALA A 348 -2.77 -22.01 -17.26
C ALA A 348 -2.50 -20.67 -17.93
N LYS A 349 -2.60 -19.59 -17.16
CA LYS A 349 -2.35 -18.23 -17.65
C LYS A 349 -0.86 -17.97 -17.78
N LEU A 350 -0.43 -17.35 -18.87
CA LEU A 350 0.91 -16.80 -18.97
C LEU A 350 1.05 -15.54 -18.13
N ASN A 351 2.09 -15.49 -17.30
CA ASN A 351 2.53 -14.27 -16.62
C ASN A 351 3.87 -13.82 -17.18
N THR A 352 3.97 -12.53 -17.47
CA THR A 352 5.24 -11.85 -17.71
C THR A 352 5.34 -10.70 -16.72
N PHE A 353 6.42 -10.68 -15.94
CA PHE A 353 6.73 -9.61 -14.99
C PHE A 353 8.05 -8.96 -15.36
N ALA A 354 8.02 -7.66 -15.66
CA ALA A 354 9.21 -6.86 -15.87
C ALA A 354 9.41 -5.92 -14.67
N TYR A 355 10.52 -6.07 -13.95
CA TYR A 355 10.90 -5.21 -12.84
C TYR A 355 11.95 -4.20 -13.28
N TYR A 356 11.77 -2.95 -12.86
CA TYR A 356 12.63 -1.84 -13.24
C TYR A 356 12.42 -0.64 -12.33
N ILE A 357 13.37 0.30 -12.34
CA ILE A 357 13.25 1.56 -11.61
C ILE A 357 12.62 2.61 -12.52
N ARG A 358 11.59 3.30 -12.01
CA ARG A 358 10.92 4.40 -12.70
C ARG A 358 10.60 5.52 -11.72
N LEU A 359 10.49 6.75 -12.22
CA LEU A 359 9.96 7.87 -11.46
C LEU A 359 8.44 7.75 -11.32
N ASN A 360 7.95 7.82 -10.08
CA ASN A 360 6.53 7.89 -9.79
C ASN A 360 5.94 9.28 -10.04
N GLY A 361 4.64 9.42 -9.79
CA GLY A 361 3.91 10.69 -10.01
C GLY A 361 4.45 11.87 -9.19
N ALA A 362 5.20 11.62 -8.11
CA ALA A 362 5.86 12.63 -7.29
C ALA A 362 7.32 12.88 -7.68
N GLY A 363 7.83 12.27 -8.75
CA GLY A 363 9.23 12.36 -9.17
C GLY A 363 10.20 11.60 -8.26
N VAL A 364 9.70 10.64 -7.48
CA VAL A 364 10.51 9.75 -6.63
C VAL A 364 10.82 8.48 -7.41
N ARG A 365 12.05 7.99 -7.35
CA ARG A 365 12.41 6.69 -7.91
C ARG A 365 11.78 5.58 -7.07
N SER A 366 11.11 4.66 -7.76
CA SER A 366 10.39 3.55 -7.17
C SER A 366 10.65 2.28 -7.98
N LEU A 367 10.54 1.13 -7.32
CA LEU A 367 10.48 -0.16 -7.99
C LEU A 367 9.10 -0.32 -8.61
N TYR A 368 9.08 -0.51 -9.92
CA TYR A 368 7.89 -0.84 -10.69
C TYR A 368 7.91 -2.30 -11.11
N ARG A 369 6.72 -2.87 -11.26
CA ARG A 369 6.50 -4.15 -11.95
C ARG A 369 5.49 -3.92 -13.06
N SER A 370 5.90 -4.22 -14.29
CA SER A 370 5.00 -4.30 -15.42
C SER A 370 4.49 -5.73 -15.59
N ARG A 371 3.21 -5.89 -15.92
CA ARG A 371 2.59 -7.19 -16.23
C ARG A 371 1.82 -7.18 -17.54
N ILE A 372 1.54 -8.35 -18.11
CA ILE A 372 0.71 -8.46 -19.32
C ILE A 372 -0.60 -7.70 -19.11
N ASN A 373 -0.92 -6.82 -20.05
CA ASN A 373 -2.15 -6.06 -20.09
C ASN A 373 -2.86 -6.39 -21.38
N VAL A 374 -3.97 -7.12 -21.25
CA VAL A 374 -4.81 -7.40 -22.38
C VAL A 374 -5.95 -6.40 -22.40
N THR A 375 -5.96 -5.54 -23.40
CA THR A 375 -7.11 -4.70 -23.72
C THR A 375 -7.51 -4.94 -25.16
N GLY A 376 -8.75 -4.62 -25.51
CA GLY A 376 -9.33 -4.94 -26.83
C GLY A 376 -8.64 -4.31 -28.04
N SER A 377 -7.62 -3.45 -27.88
CA SER A 377 -6.88 -2.83 -29.00
C SER A 377 -5.53 -2.17 -28.64
N SER A 378 -4.99 -2.31 -27.41
CA SER A 378 -3.73 -1.62 -27.08
C SER A 378 -2.50 -2.32 -27.68
N VAL A 379 -1.55 -1.53 -28.17
CA VAL A 379 -0.26 -1.99 -28.70
C VAL A 379 0.76 -2.25 -27.58
N ASN A 380 0.58 -1.63 -26.41
CA ASN A 380 1.42 -1.87 -25.25
C ASN A 380 0.91 -3.10 -24.48
N ALA A 381 1.59 -4.21 -24.71
CA ALA A 381 1.32 -5.50 -24.07
C ALA A 381 1.53 -5.51 -22.56
N LEU A 382 2.15 -4.47 -21.97
CA LEU A 382 2.42 -4.40 -20.54
C LEU A 382 1.81 -3.17 -19.85
N LEU A 383 1.32 -3.36 -18.62
CA LEU A 383 0.86 -2.32 -17.70
C LEU A 383 1.80 -2.23 -16.49
N ALA A 384 2.31 -1.03 -16.24
CA ALA A 384 3.21 -0.71 -15.15
C ALA A 384 2.46 -0.41 -13.83
N GLU A 385 2.91 -1.03 -12.73
CA GLU A 385 2.41 -0.79 -11.38
C GLU A 385 3.56 -0.42 -10.45
N GLU A 386 3.38 0.61 -9.64
CA GLU A 386 4.34 0.97 -8.60
C GLU A 386 4.23 -0.01 -7.44
N LEU A 387 5.34 -0.61 -7.02
CA LEU A 387 5.36 -1.54 -5.89
C LEU A 387 5.91 -0.89 -4.63
N VAL A 388 7.08 -0.28 -4.74
CA VAL A 388 7.82 0.23 -3.57
C VAL A 388 8.51 1.54 -3.92
N GLU A 389 8.18 2.58 -3.18
CA GLU A 389 8.83 3.89 -3.29
C GLU A 389 10.20 3.93 -2.60
N GLY A 390 11.08 4.79 -3.11
CA GLY A 390 12.39 5.03 -2.52
C GLY A 390 13.45 3.99 -2.89
N ILE A 391 13.19 3.13 -3.87
CA ILE A 391 14.21 2.29 -4.51
C ILE A 391 14.85 3.10 -5.64
N GLU A 392 16.10 3.53 -5.44
CA GLU A 392 16.81 4.42 -6.38
C GLU A 392 17.50 3.71 -7.52
N ASN A 393 18.00 2.50 -7.29
CA ASN A 393 18.72 1.72 -8.29
C ASN A 393 18.49 0.21 -8.02
N MET A 394 18.47 -0.57 -9.09
CA MET A 394 18.44 -2.03 -9.08
C MET A 394 19.51 -2.54 -10.03
N GLN A 395 20.20 -3.60 -9.59
CA GLN A 395 21.23 -4.29 -10.35
C GLN A 395 21.01 -5.79 -10.27
N VAL A 396 21.24 -6.47 -11.39
CA VAL A 396 20.88 -7.86 -11.63
C VAL A 396 22.13 -8.62 -12.05
N PHE A 397 22.44 -9.68 -11.31
CA PHE A 397 23.55 -10.56 -11.62
C PHE A 397 23.06 -12.00 -11.78
N TYR A 398 23.57 -12.70 -12.78
CA TYR A 398 23.27 -14.09 -13.05
C TYR A 398 24.34 -15.00 -12.46
N GLY A 399 23.89 -16.00 -11.71
CA GLY A 399 24.73 -17.07 -11.20
C GLY A 399 24.73 -18.25 -12.17
N GLU A 400 25.84 -18.43 -12.89
CA GLU A 400 26.04 -19.50 -13.88
C GLU A 400 26.66 -20.74 -13.23
N ASP A 401 26.09 -21.91 -13.55
CA ASP A 401 26.53 -23.24 -13.14
C ASP A 401 27.17 -23.96 -14.33
N THR A 402 28.50 -23.89 -14.38
CA THR A 402 29.34 -24.39 -15.47
C THR A 402 29.72 -25.86 -15.35
N ASP A 403 29.48 -26.49 -14.19
CA ASP A 403 29.75 -27.91 -13.94
C ASP A 403 28.48 -28.75 -13.72
N ALA A 404 27.30 -28.11 -13.80
CA ALA A 404 25.97 -28.71 -13.70
C ALA A 404 25.68 -29.40 -12.36
N ASP A 405 26.26 -28.89 -11.26
CA ASP A 405 26.05 -29.41 -9.91
C ASP A 405 24.80 -28.83 -9.20
N GLY A 406 24.13 -27.87 -9.83
CA GLY A 406 22.97 -27.15 -9.31
C GLY A 406 23.33 -25.88 -8.53
N THR A 407 24.60 -25.48 -8.50
CA THR A 407 25.13 -24.32 -7.76
C THR A 407 25.85 -23.37 -8.69
N ALA A 408 25.64 -22.06 -8.51
CA ALA A 408 26.36 -21.08 -9.31
C ALA A 408 27.87 -21.04 -8.95
N ASN A 409 28.75 -21.18 -9.93
CA ASN A 409 30.21 -21.07 -9.74
C ASN A 409 30.65 -19.59 -9.66
N TYR A 410 30.00 -18.70 -10.42
CA TYR A 410 30.29 -17.25 -10.40
C TYR A 410 29.05 -16.42 -10.70
N TYR A 411 29.15 -15.10 -10.50
CA TYR A 411 28.10 -14.14 -10.81
C TYR A 411 28.60 -13.10 -11.80
N VAL A 412 27.84 -12.87 -12.87
CA VAL A 412 28.09 -11.83 -13.88
C VAL A 412 26.90 -10.89 -13.99
N ALA A 413 27.12 -9.64 -14.41
CA ALA A 413 26.03 -8.69 -14.63
C ALA A 413 25.08 -9.20 -15.73
N ALA A 414 23.81 -8.77 -15.68
CA ALA A 414 22.87 -9.01 -16.75
C ALA A 414 23.43 -8.50 -18.09
N GLY A 415 22.97 -9.04 -19.22
CA GLY A 415 23.44 -8.60 -20.55
C GLY A 415 24.93 -8.88 -20.87
N THR A 416 25.69 -9.56 -19.99
CA THR A 416 27.07 -9.99 -20.28
C THR A 416 27.10 -10.87 -21.53
N ALA A 417 27.91 -10.50 -22.51
CA ALA A 417 28.03 -11.24 -23.75
C ALA A 417 28.65 -12.63 -23.52
N GLY A 418 28.08 -13.66 -24.16
CA GLY A 418 28.58 -15.03 -24.09
C GLY A 418 28.12 -15.84 -22.88
N LEU A 419 27.29 -15.27 -21.99
CA LEU A 419 26.64 -15.99 -20.90
C LEU A 419 25.69 -17.07 -21.44
N ASP A 420 25.83 -18.33 -21.01
CA ASP A 420 24.87 -19.38 -21.33
C ASP A 420 23.66 -19.26 -20.39
N MET A 421 22.58 -18.68 -20.92
CA MET A 421 21.35 -18.50 -20.16
C MET A 421 20.71 -19.83 -19.73
N ASN A 422 21.06 -20.98 -20.31
CA ASN A 422 20.57 -22.29 -19.85
C ASN A 422 21.27 -22.76 -18.58
N GLN A 423 22.50 -22.29 -18.32
CA GLN A 423 23.29 -22.61 -17.13
C GLN A 423 23.04 -21.66 -15.96
N VAL A 424 22.19 -20.64 -16.13
CA VAL A 424 21.87 -19.71 -15.04
C VAL A 424 20.88 -20.34 -14.06
N VAL A 425 21.37 -20.72 -12.87
CA VAL A 425 20.59 -21.39 -11.80
C VAL A 425 20.11 -20.43 -10.71
N SER A 426 20.70 -19.25 -10.60
CA SER A 426 20.33 -18.25 -9.58
C SER A 426 20.49 -16.81 -10.08
N ILE A 427 19.81 -15.89 -9.40
CA ILE A 427 19.83 -14.46 -9.70
C ILE A 427 20.13 -13.71 -8.41
N ARG A 428 21.16 -12.87 -8.42
CA ARG A 428 21.45 -11.94 -7.33
C ARG A 428 20.95 -10.56 -7.70
N ILE A 429 20.08 -10.04 -6.86
CA ILE A 429 19.57 -8.68 -6.95
C ILE A 429 20.30 -7.81 -5.93
N SER A 430 20.72 -6.62 -6.34
CA SER A 430 21.19 -5.55 -5.47
C SER A 430 20.28 -4.33 -5.64
N LEU A 431 19.74 -3.80 -4.56
CA LEU A 431 18.87 -2.63 -4.53
C LEU A 431 19.51 -1.54 -3.69
N LEU A 432 19.57 -0.32 -4.23
CA LEU A 432 19.87 0.88 -3.46
C LEU A 432 18.55 1.52 -3.03
N ALA A 433 18.22 1.47 -1.74
CA ALA A 433 17.05 2.16 -1.19
C ALA A 433 17.46 3.42 -0.45
N ARG A 434 16.57 4.41 -0.41
CA ARG A 434 16.76 5.67 0.31
C ARG A 434 15.56 6.05 1.17
N THR A 435 15.78 6.95 2.12
CA THR A 435 14.68 7.60 2.84
C THR A 435 13.88 8.48 1.89
N LEU A 436 12.57 8.55 2.12
CA LEU A 436 11.67 9.40 1.33
C LEU A 436 11.87 10.87 1.71
N ASP A 437 11.86 11.12 3.01
CA ASP A 437 12.20 12.39 3.63
C ASP A 437 13.68 12.72 3.43
N ASP A 438 13.94 14.01 3.22
CA ASP A 438 15.26 14.63 3.27
C ASP A 438 15.53 15.24 4.66
N ASN A 439 16.77 15.67 4.90
CA ASN A 439 17.25 16.24 6.16
C ASN A 439 17.13 15.25 7.34
N ILE A 440 17.36 13.97 7.04
CA ILE A 440 17.46 12.91 8.05
C ILE A 440 18.85 12.93 8.67
N THR A 441 19.89 13.13 7.86
CA THR A 441 21.25 13.37 8.32
C THR A 441 21.52 14.87 8.50
N HIS A 442 22.53 15.21 9.30
CA HIS A 442 22.94 16.61 9.49
C HIS A 442 23.69 17.16 8.28
N GLU A 443 24.49 16.30 7.64
CA GLU A 443 25.29 16.58 6.44
C GLU A 443 25.03 15.49 5.39
N PRO A 444 25.31 15.76 4.10
CA PRO A 444 25.22 14.74 3.07
C PRO A 444 26.13 13.54 3.38
N LEU A 445 25.59 12.33 3.25
CA LEU A 445 26.29 11.09 3.61
C LEU A 445 26.68 10.30 2.37
N ALA A 446 27.98 10.03 2.23
CA ALA A 446 28.50 9.16 1.18
C ALA A 446 28.00 7.71 1.35
N TYR A 447 27.75 7.04 0.23
CA TYR A 447 27.43 5.62 0.19
C TYR A 447 28.24 4.91 -0.89
N THR A 448 28.45 3.61 -0.73
CA THR A 448 29.06 2.76 -1.76
C THR A 448 28.01 1.84 -2.34
N TYR A 449 27.90 1.80 -3.66
CA TYR A 449 27.00 0.93 -4.41
C TYR A 449 27.71 0.46 -5.68
N ASN A 450 27.63 -0.84 -5.98
CA ASN A 450 28.36 -1.46 -7.10
C ASN A 450 29.88 -1.15 -7.14
N GLY A 451 30.51 -1.06 -5.97
CA GLY A 451 31.95 -0.74 -5.88
C GLY A 451 32.28 0.74 -6.13
N ALA A 452 31.30 1.60 -6.44
CA ALA A 452 31.49 3.04 -6.61
C ALA A 452 31.02 3.81 -5.37
N ALA A 453 31.85 4.73 -4.89
CA ALA A 453 31.50 5.64 -3.80
C ALA A 453 30.89 6.93 -4.36
N THR A 454 29.69 7.27 -3.92
CA THR A 454 28.97 8.49 -4.31
C THR A 454 28.63 9.33 -3.09
N THR A 455 28.90 10.63 -3.14
CA THR A 455 28.43 11.60 -2.13
C THR A 455 27.32 12.44 -2.74
N PRO A 456 26.04 12.17 -2.42
CA PRO A 456 24.92 12.97 -2.92
C PRO A 456 24.92 14.36 -2.28
N ALA A 457 24.19 15.30 -2.87
CA ALA A 457 24.00 16.64 -2.30
C ALA A 457 22.86 16.69 -1.25
N ASP A 458 22.03 15.66 -1.17
CA ASP A 458 20.91 15.57 -0.23
C ASP A 458 21.34 14.98 1.13
N ARG A 459 20.47 15.10 2.13
CA ARG A 459 20.68 14.64 3.50
C ARG A 459 19.81 13.43 3.82
N ARG A 460 19.75 12.52 2.85
CA ARG A 460 18.99 11.26 2.93
C ARG A 460 19.88 10.11 3.33
N LEU A 461 19.31 9.17 4.08
CA LEU A 461 19.98 7.89 4.33
C LEU A 461 19.75 6.96 3.15
N ARG A 462 20.80 6.24 2.76
CA ARG A 462 20.78 5.20 1.73
C ARG A 462 21.30 3.90 2.30
N ARG A 463 20.77 2.78 1.82
CA ARG A 463 21.22 1.44 2.21
C ARG A 463 21.07 0.50 1.04
N VAL A 464 22.05 -0.40 0.93
CA VAL A 464 22.03 -1.48 -0.03
C VAL A 464 21.34 -2.70 0.57
N PHE A 465 20.43 -3.28 -0.18
CA PHE A 465 19.77 -4.55 0.11
C PHE A 465 20.10 -5.52 -1.01
N SER A 466 20.62 -6.70 -0.67
CA SER A 466 20.96 -7.71 -1.68
C SER A 466 20.37 -9.05 -1.29
N SER A 467 19.94 -9.80 -2.30
CA SER A 467 19.45 -11.18 -2.13
C SER A 467 19.90 -12.02 -3.30
N THR A 468 20.20 -13.29 -3.03
CA THR A 468 20.48 -14.30 -4.06
C THR A 468 19.34 -15.29 -4.06
N ILE A 469 18.69 -15.45 -5.21
CA ILE A 469 17.46 -16.22 -5.37
C ILE A 469 17.70 -17.30 -6.41
N ALA A 470 17.49 -18.56 -6.03
CA ALA A 470 17.47 -19.67 -6.96
C ALA A 470 16.28 -19.60 -7.91
N VAL A 471 16.51 -19.89 -9.19
CA VAL A 471 15.46 -20.09 -10.20
C VAL A 471 14.99 -21.54 -10.08
N ARG A 472 13.90 -21.79 -9.36
CA ARG A 472 13.52 -23.16 -8.98
C ARG A 472 13.28 -24.06 -10.18
N ASN A 473 12.70 -23.52 -11.25
CA ASN A 473 12.45 -24.27 -12.49
C ASN A 473 13.71 -24.47 -13.35
N ARG A 474 14.90 -24.23 -12.80
CA ARG A 474 16.19 -24.59 -13.41
C ARG A 474 17.05 -25.47 -12.51
N LEU A 475 16.54 -25.82 -11.34
CA LEU A 475 17.21 -26.70 -10.40
C LEU A 475 16.69 -28.14 -10.49
N PRO A 476 17.50 -29.12 -10.04
CA PRO A 476 17.15 -30.53 -9.97
C PRO A 476 15.84 -30.90 -9.25
#